data_AF-A0A7Z8VKE8-F1
#
_entry.id   AF-A0A7Z8VKE8-F1
#
_cell.length_a   1.000
_cell.length_b   1.000
_cell.length_c   1.000
_cell.angle_alpha   90.00
_cell.angle_beta   90.00
_cell.angle_gamma   90.00
#
_symmetry.space_group_name_H-M   'P 1'
#
loop_
_entity.id
_entity.type
_entity.pdbx_description
1 polymer ?
#
loop_
_entity_poly.entity_id
_entity_poly.type
_entity_poly.pdbx_seq_one_letter_code
_entity_poly.pdbx_strand_id
1 'polypeptide(L)'
;MVNNNNLSTLNKEEALEKFIEGKDIWNEYIDKHPDANIDFSYVDFSGRREEGEPFDFSGYKFPKKGNVDFSDANFGKGDVNFWEAEFGKGDVNFNRAIFGEKEECSDCSSVGFTGATFGEGNISFLNTQLGQNATVFFDLATFGKGRVSFKDSEVVNGDISFRAVVFGEGKVG
;
A
#
# COMPACT_ATOMS: atom_id res chain seq x y z
N MET A 1 -24.06 0.82 -29.47
CA MET A 1 -23.97 0.61 -28.00
C MET A 1 -22.49 0.54 -27.70
N VAL A 2 -21.92 1.57 -27.08
CA VAL A 2 -20.50 1.56 -26.69
C VAL A 2 -20.47 1.11 -25.23
N ASN A 3 -19.90 -0.07 -24.97
CA ASN A 3 -19.57 -0.52 -23.61
C ASN A 3 -18.38 0.31 -23.12
N ASN A 4 -18.64 1.46 -22.52
CA ASN A 4 -17.63 2.25 -21.82
C ASN A 4 -17.60 1.82 -20.35
N ASN A 5 -17.07 0.63 -20.05
CA ASN A 5 -16.65 0.29 -18.69
C ASN A 5 -15.25 0.88 -18.42
N ASN A 6 -15.09 2.19 -18.65
CA ASN A 6 -13.95 2.91 -18.08
C ASN A 6 -14.32 3.18 -16.63
N LEU A 7 -13.81 2.34 -15.72
CA LEU A 7 -13.82 2.65 -14.30
C LEU A 7 -13.21 4.06 -14.13
N SER A 8 -13.89 4.93 -13.37
CA SER A 8 -13.34 6.25 -13.07
C SER A 8 -12.00 6.06 -12.35
N THR A 9 -10.95 6.70 -12.82
CA THR A 9 -9.65 6.66 -12.16
C THR A 9 -9.46 7.97 -11.42
N LEU A 10 -9.25 7.89 -10.11
CA LEU A 10 -8.76 9.02 -9.33
C LEU A 10 -7.27 9.12 -9.60
N ASN A 11 -6.86 10.11 -10.39
CA ASN A 11 -5.47 10.26 -10.80
C ASN A 11 -4.58 10.64 -9.59
N LYS A 12 -3.26 10.56 -9.75
CA LYS A 12 -2.31 10.78 -8.66
C LYS A 12 -2.42 12.13 -7.96
N GLU A 13 -2.74 13.21 -8.67
CA GLU A 13 -2.96 14.51 -8.04
C GLU A 13 -4.25 14.51 -7.22
N GLU A 14 -5.36 14.07 -7.81
CA GLU A 14 -6.68 14.02 -7.16
C GLU A 14 -6.70 13.04 -5.97
N ALA A 15 -6.07 11.87 -6.12
CA ALA A 15 -6.01 10.84 -5.09
C ALA A 15 -5.24 11.35 -3.87
N LEU A 16 -4.18 12.09 -4.12
CA LEU A 16 -3.35 12.61 -3.05
C LEU A 16 -3.98 13.80 -2.35
N GLU A 17 -4.62 14.71 -3.09
CA GLU A 17 -5.45 15.78 -2.52
C GLU A 17 -6.57 15.18 -1.65
N LYS A 18 -7.22 14.12 -2.12
CA LYS A 18 -8.27 13.44 -1.34
C LYS A 18 -7.72 12.74 -0.11
N PHE A 19 -6.55 12.11 -0.22
CA PHE A 19 -5.91 11.42 0.90
C PHE A 19 -5.58 12.39 2.03
N ILE A 20 -5.02 13.58 1.71
CA ILE A 20 -4.64 14.57 2.72
C ILE A 20 -5.85 15.25 3.40
N GLU A 21 -7.06 15.16 2.83
CA GLU A 21 -8.30 15.57 3.51
C GLU A 21 -8.61 14.67 4.73
N GLY A 22 -7.99 13.48 4.79
CA GLY A 22 -8.03 12.58 5.93
C GLY A 22 -8.95 11.37 5.75
N LYS A 23 -8.75 10.39 6.63
CA LYS A 23 -9.34 9.04 6.54
C LYS A 23 -10.85 9.01 6.38
N ASP A 24 -11.58 9.81 7.15
CA ASP A 24 -13.05 9.77 7.12
C ASP A 24 -13.59 10.22 5.76
N ILE A 25 -13.00 11.28 5.19
CA ILE A 25 -13.38 11.82 3.88
C ILE A 25 -12.99 10.87 2.76
N TRP A 26 -11.79 10.29 2.84
CA TRP A 26 -11.33 9.26 1.92
C TRP A 26 -12.27 8.05 1.93
N ASN A 27 -12.57 7.50 3.11
CA ASN A 27 -13.42 6.32 3.26
C ASN A 27 -14.85 6.58 2.77
N GLU A 28 -15.41 7.76 3.03
CA GLU A 28 -16.71 8.16 2.49
C GLU A 28 -16.70 8.23 0.96
N TYR A 29 -15.62 8.74 0.36
CA TYR A 29 -15.44 8.74 -1.10
C TYR A 29 -15.42 7.31 -1.64
N ILE A 30 -14.62 6.42 -1.06
CA ILE A 30 -14.52 5.02 -1.49
C ILE A 30 -15.85 4.27 -1.35
N ASP A 31 -16.61 4.55 -0.29
CA ASP A 31 -17.93 3.94 -0.11
C ASP A 31 -18.92 4.39 -1.22
N LYS A 32 -18.76 5.60 -1.78
CA LYS A 32 -19.53 6.11 -2.93
C LYS A 32 -18.99 5.66 -4.29
N HIS A 33 -17.69 5.38 -4.37
CA HIS A 33 -16.97 5.02 -5.59
C HIS A 33 -16.22 3.67 -5.45
N PRO A 34 -16.92 2.57 -5.14
CA PRO A 34 -16.30 1.30 -4.78
C PRO A 34 -15.57 0.61 -5.94
N ASP A 35 -15.76 1.09 -7.17
CA ASP A 35 -15.17 0.56 -8.40
C ASP A 35 -14.16 1.52 -9.04
N ALA A 36 -13.90 2.69 -8.43
CA ALA A 36 -12.89 3.60 -8.93
C ALA A 36 -11.50 2.97 -8.89
N ASN A 37 -10.66 3.21 -9.89
CA ASN A 37 -9.23 2.93 -9.77
C ASN A 37 -8.57 4.07 -9.01
N ILE A 38 -7.56 3.75 -8.21
CA ILE A 38 -6.73 4.72 -7.50
C ILE A 38 -5.32 4.64 -8.07
N ASP A 39 -4.85 5.76 -8.60
CA ASP A 39 -3.49 5.91 -9.09
C ASP A 39 -2.68 6.72 -8.08
N PHE A 40 -1.71 6.09 -7.44
CA PHE A 40 -0.63 6.71 -6.66
C PHE A 40 0.74 6.44 -7.32
N SER A 41 0.76 6.06 -8.60
CA SER A 41 2.00 5.74 -9.29
C SER A 41 2.87 7.00 -9.42
N TYR A 42 4.19 6.82 -9.24
CA TYR A 42 5.17 7.90 -9.25
C TYR A 42 4.93 9.02 -8.23
N VAL A 43 4.06 8.81 -7.24
CA VAL A 43 3.85 9.80 -6.18
C VAL A 43 5.07 9.83 -5.28
N ASP A 44 5.62 11.03 -5.10
CA ASP A 44 6.55 11.32 -4.03
C ASP A 44 5.78 11.79 -2.79
N PHE A 45 5.64 10.89 -1.82
CA PHE A 45 5.05 11.14 -0.52
C PHE A 45 6.07 11.71 0.49
N SER A 46 7.37 11.60 0.21
CA SER A 46 8.43 12.01 1.13
C SER A 46 8.37 13.50 1.46
N GLY A 47 8.06 14.34 0.47
CA GLY A 47 7.92 15.79 0.62
C GLY A 47 6.58 16.25 1.21
N ARG A 48 5.66 15.33 1.52
CA ARG A 48 4.29 15.64 2.00
C ARG A 48 4.05 15.28 3.45
N ARG A 49 5.09 14.81 4.13
CA ARG A 49 5.07 14.38 5.52
C ARG A 49 5.34 15.58 6.44
N GLU A 50 4.56 15.70 7.52
CA GLU A 50 4.94 16.59 8.62
C GLU A 50 6.19 16.03 9.31
N GLU A 51 7.15 16.88 9.64
CA GLU A 51 8.44 16.43 10.17
C GLU A 51 8.26 15.56 11.43
N GLY A 52 8.68 14.29 11.35
CA GLY A 52 8.60 13.33 12.44
C GLY A 52 7.35 12.43 12.45
N GLU A 53 6.34 12.71 11.62
CA GLU A 53 5.09 11.95 11.62
C GLU A 53 5.12 10.77 10.64
N PRO A 54 4.43 9.65 10.93
CA PRO A 54 4.28 8.54 9.99
C PRO A 54 3.48 8.94 8.75
N PHE A 55 3.74 8.30 7.61
CA PHE A 55 2.78 8.33 6.50
C PHE A 55 1.74 7.23 6.75
N ASP A 56 0.51 7.63 7.09
CA ASP A 56 -0.45 6.73 7.72
C ASP A 56 -1.71 6.50 6.88
N PHE A 57 -1.82 5.28 6.34
CA PHE A 57 -3.01 4.70 5.70
C PHE A 57 -3.78 3.78 6.66
N SER A 58 -3.56 3.85 7.97
CA SER A 58 -4.17 2.90 8.92
C SER A 58 -5.69 3.04 8.98
N GLY A 59 -6.39 1.93 8.71
CA GLY A 59 -7.86 1.87 8.60
C GLY A 59 -8.43 2.56 7.35
N TYR A 60 -7.61 2.93 6.37
CA TYR A 60 -8.11 3.40 5.09
C TYR A 60 -8.70 2.23 4.30
N LYS A 61 -9.85 2.48 3.68
CA LYS A 61 -10.47 1.57 2.72
C LYS A 61 -9.98 1.92 1.33
N PHE A 62 -9.76 0.92 0.50
CA PHE A 62 -9.52 1.07 -0.92
C PHE A 62 -10.69 0.50 -1.72
N PRO A 63 -10.81 0.81 -3.02
CA PRO A 63 -11.95 0.39 -3.82
C PRO A 63 -12.21 -1.11 -3.72
N LYS A 64 -13.49 -1.48 -3.60
CA LYS A 64 -13.92 -2.88 -3.52
C LYS A 64 -13.65 -3.67 -4.80
N LYS A 65 -13.55 -3.00 -5.95
CA LYS A 65 -13.33 -3.63 -7.26
C LYS A 65 -12.23 -2.99 -8.09
N GLY A 66 -12.00 -1.69 -7.96
CA GLY A 66 -10.98 -0.99 -8.73
C GLY A 66 -9.58 -1.32 -8.25
N ASN A 67 -8.61 -1.10 -9.14
CA ASN A 67 -7.20 -1.34 -8.87
C ASN A 67 -6.59 -0.20 -8.06
N VAL A 68 -5.53 -0.51 -7.31
CA VAL A 68 -4.75 0.46 -6.56
C VAL A 68 -3.29 0.36 -6.99
N ASP A 69 -2.75 1.45 -7.53
CA ASP A 69 -1.39 1.48 -8.07
C ASP A 69 -0.49 2.41 -7.26
N PHE A 70 0.48 1.86 -6.54
CA PHE A 70 1.58 2.56 -5.86
C PHE A 70 2.92 2.33 -6.58
N SER A 71 2.92 1.90 -7.85
CA SER A 71 4.18 1.61 -8.53
C SER A 71 5.04 2.86 -8.69
N ASP A 72 6.35 2.68 -8.50
CA ASP A 72 7.34 3.77 -8.48
C ASP A 72 7.06 4.88 -7.45
N ALA A 73 6.17 4.65 -6.47
CA ALA A 73 5.93 5.62 -5.41
C ALA A 73 7.12 5.68 -4.44
N ASN A 74 7.47 6.88 -3.98
CA ASN A 74 8.45 7.09 -2.94
C ASN A 74 7.77 7.49 -1.63
N PHE A 75 7.77 6.59 -0.64
CA PHE A 75 7.24 6.89 0.70
C PHE A 75 8.23 7.64 1.61
N GLY A 76 9.50 7.68 1.21
CA GLY A 76 10.56 8.44 1.86
C GLY A 76 10.96 7.92 3.23
N LYS A 77 11.47 8.84 4.05
CA LYS A 77 12.00 8.55 5.39
C LYS A 77 10.90 8.38 6.42
N GLY A 78 11.14 7.50 7.39
CA GLY A 78 10.26 7.31 8.56
C GLY A 78 9.17 6.27 8.33
N ASP A 79 8.28 6.16 9.32
CA ASP A 79 7.30 5.06 9.38
C ASP A 79 6.24 5.18 8.30
N VAL A 80 5.85 4.05 7.70
CA VAL A 80 4.78 3.96 6.70
C VAL A 80 3.81 2.89 7.13
N ASN A 81 2.57 3.26 7.41
CA ASN A 81 1.59 2.36 8.02
C ASN A 81 0.39 2.15 7.10
N PHE A 82 0.00 0.90 6.92
CA PHE A 82 -1.22 0.39 6.31
C PHE A 82 -1.94 -0.52 7.32
N TRP A 83 -1.83 -0.23 8.62
CA TRP A 83 -2.43 -1.09 9.63
C TRP A 83 -3.94 -1.15 9.48
N GLU A 84 -4.50 -2.37 9.47
CA GLU A 84 -5.93 -2.57 9.28
C GLU A 84 -6.49 -1.91 8.00
N ALA A 85 -5.65 -1.61 7.00
CA ALA A 85 -6.11 -1.10 5.71
C ALA A 85 -6.88 -2.19 4.95
N GLU A 86 -7.94 -1.79 4.26
CA GLU A 86 -8.85 -2.71 3.56
C GLU A 86 -8.73 -2.55 2.04
N PHE A 87 -8.00 -3.44 1.38
CA PHE A 87 -7.93 -3.52 -0.08
C PHE A 87 -9.01 -4.46 -0.63
N GLY A 88 -9.71 -4.00 -1.67
CA GLY A 88 -10.76 -4.77 -2.31
C GLY A 88 -10.25 -5.85 -3.27
N LYS A 89 -11.09 -6.22 -4.22
CA LYS A 89 -10.85 -7.31 -5.18
C LYS A 89 -10.00 -6.93 -6.38
N GLY A 90 -9.70 -5.64 -6.55
CA GLY A 90 -8.78 -5.17 -7.59
C GLY A 90 -7.33 -5.53 -7.28
N ASP A 91 -6.47 -5.43 -8.30
CA ASP A 91 -5.04 -5.64 -8.13
C ASP A 91 -4.42 -4.50 -7.29
N VAL A 92 -3.43 -4.83 -6.48
CA VAL A 92 -2.64 -3.88 -5.68
C VAL A 92 -1.17 -3.95 -6.12
N ASN A 93 -0.65 -2.84 -6.61
CA ASN A 93 0.67 -2.79 -7.23
C ASN A 93 1.62 -1.88 -6.44
N PHE A 94 2.66 -2.43 -5.81
CA PHE A 94 3.74 -1.70 -5.14
C PHE A 94 5.08 -1.82 -5.90
N ASN A 95 5.05 -2.24 -7.17
CA ASN A 95 6.28 -2.52 -7.91
C ASN A 95 7.19 -1.30 -7.97
N ARG A 96 8.48 -1.50 -7.69
CA ARG A 96 9.50 -0.43 -7.64
C ARG A 96 9.23 0.69 -6.63
N ALA A 97 8.27 0.52 -5.72
CA ALA A 97 8.06 1.47 -4.65
C ALA A 97 9.24 1.44 -3.66
N ILE A 98 9.46 2.57 -2.98
CA ILE A 98 10.52 2.75 -1.99
C ILE A 98 9.89 3.02 -0.63
N PHE A 99 10.13 2.12 0.33
CA PHE A 99 9.71 2.24 1.71
C PHE A 99 10.92 2.42 2.62
N GLY A 100 10.98 3.54 3.33
CA GLY A 100 12.04 3.83 4.30
C GLY A 100 13.36 4.19 3.62
N GLU A 101 13.74 5.46 3.73
CA GLU A 101 15.07 5.96 3.36
C GLU A 101 15.78 6.52 4.60
N LYS A 102 16.74 5.83 5.23
CA LYS A 102 17.67 6.46 6.19
C LYS A 102 19.03 5.78 6.20
N GLU A 103 20.07 6.60 6.32
CA GLU A 103 21.36 6.21 6.90
C GLU A 103 21.30 6.37 8.43
N GLU A 104 21.94 5.44 9.13
CA GLU A 104 22.16 5.35 10.57
C GLU A 104 20.92 5.61 11.47
N CYS A 105 20.22 4.53 11.82
CA CYS A 105 19.09 4.56 12.76
C CYS A 105 19.55 4.42 14.21
N SER A 106 19.23 5.39 15.06
CA SER A 106 19.13 5.22 16.52
C SER A 106 17.78 4.63 16.95
N ASP A 107 16.74 4.81 16.14
CA ASP A 107 15.37 4.28 16.33
C ASP A 107 14.86 3.74 14.98
N CYS A 108 14.80 2.41 14.83
CA CYS A 108 14.44 1.73 13.58
C CYS A 108 13.07 2.16 13.07
N SER A 109 12.97 2.58 11.80
CA SER A 109 11.68 2.85 11.15
C SER A 109 10.87 1.57 10.94
N SER A 110 9.55 1.70 10.83
CA SER A 110 8.64 0.59 10.58
C SER A 110 7.86 0.73 9.27
N VAL A 111 7.68 -0.38 8.57
CA VAL A 111 6.78 -0.48 7.42
C VAL A 111 5.70 -1.49 7.76
N GLY A 112 4.49 -1.00 7.98
CA GLY A 112 3.44 -1.76 8.63
C GLY A 112 2.29 -2.13 7.71
N PHE A 113 2.01 -3.41 7.56
CA PHE A 113 0.78 -3.98 6.99
C PHE A 113 0.03 -4.83 8.02
N THR A 114 0.28 -4.59 9.32
CA THR A 114 -0.32 -5.37 10.40
C THR A 114 -1.84 -5.34 10.34
N GLY A 115 -2.49 -6.50 10.28
CA GLY A 115 -3.94 -6.61 10.17
C GLY A 115 -4.54 -6.13 8.85
N ALA A 116 -3.72 -5.72 7.87
CA ALA A 116 -4.22 -5.30 6.55
C ALA A 116 -4.92 -6.47 5.86
N THR A 117 -6.04 -6.19 5.20
CA THR A 117 -6.77 -7.17 4.39
C THR A 117 -6.56 -6.85 2.93
N PHE A 118 -6.02 -7.81 2.19
CA PHE A 118 -5.94 -7.78 0.74
C PHE A 118 -6.96 -8.74 0.15
N GLY A 119 -7.82 -8.22 -0.72
CA GLY A 119 -8.87 -9.01 -1.36
C GLY A 119 -8.36 -10.02 -2.40
N GLU A 120 -9.21 -10.31 -3.37
CA GLU A 120 -8.99 -11.41 -4.33
C GLU A 120 -8.02 -11.08 -5.48
N GLY A 121 -7.64 -9.81 -5.64
CA GLY A 121 -6.71 -9.37 -6.68
C GLY A 121 -5.26 -9.77 -6.42
N ASN A 122 -4.42 -9.64 -7.43
CA ASN A 122 -2.99 -9.89 -7.30
C ASN A 122 -2.32 -8.75 -6.54
N ILE A 123 -1.33 -9.09 -5.72
CA ILE A 123 -0.52 -8.15 -4.96
C ILE A 123 0.92 -8.32 -5.38
N SER A 124 1.55 -7.23 -5.82
CA SER A 124 2.90 -7.28 -6.36
C SER A 124 3.81 -6.25 -5.70
N PHE A 125 4.91 -6.73 -5.16
CA PHE A 125 6.03 -5.96 -4.62
C PHE A 125 7.30 -6.22 -5.47
N LEU A 126 7.14 -6.32 -6.80
CA LEU A 126 8.25 -6.64 -7.70
C LEU A 126 9.28 -5.50 -7.70
N ASN A 127 10.56 -5.82 -7.45
CA ASN A 127 11.65 -4.84 -7.36
C ASN A 127 11.40 -3.73 -6.32
N THR A 128 10.63 -4.02 -5.26
CA THR A 128 10.31 -3.05 -4.21
C THR A 128 11.40 -3.02 -3.14
N GLN A 129 11.85 -1.83 -2.76
CA GLN A 129 12.63 -1.65 -1.55
C GLN A 129 11.65 -1.56 -0.37
N LEU A 130 11.35 -2.71 0.25
CA LEU A 130 10.32 -2.84 1.29
C LEU A 130 10.72 -2.24 2.63
N GLY A 131 12.01 -2.03 2.84
CA GLY A 131 12.54 -1.39 4.03
C GLY A 131 14.05 -1.24 3.94
N GLN A 132 14.58 -0.12 4.41
CA GLN A 132 16.01 0.07 4.66
C GLN A 132 16.22 0.47 6.12
N ASN A 133 16.99 -0.31 6.87
CA ASN A 133 17.15 -0.18 8.32
C ASN A 133 15.80 -0.18 9.06
N ALA A 134 14.85 -0.98 8.56
CA ALA A 134 13.45 -0.96 8.99
C ALA A 134 12.93 -2.36 9.31
N THR A 135 11.96 -2.46 10.20
CA THR A 135 11.20 -3.71 10.38
C THR A 135 9.91 -3.65 9.57
N VAL A 136 9.69 -4.65 8.73
CA VAL A 136 8.49 -4.80 7.90
C VAL A 136 7.51 -5.78 8.56
N PHE A 137 6.30 -5.34 8.86
CA PHE A 137 5.30 -6.15 9.56
C PHE A 137 4.14 -6.50 8.65
N PHE A 138 3.97 -7.78 8.33
CA PHE A 138 2.73 -8.31 7.75
C PHE A 138 1.87 -9.00 8.80
N ASP A 139 2.20 -8.92 10.09
CA ASP A 139 1.53 -9.67 11.15
C ASP A 139 0.00 -9.54 11.09
N LEU A 140 -0.74 -10.64 11.24
CA LEU A 140 -2.21 -10.68 11.15
C LEU A 140 -2.80 -10.25 9.79
N ALA A 141 -1.97 -9.95 8.78
CA ALA A 141 -2.49 -9.63 7.45
C ALA A 141 -3.21 -10.84 6.84
N THR A 142 -4.23 -10.55 6.04
CA THR A 142 -4.99 -11.55 5.31
C THR A 142 -4.86 -11.29 3.81
N PHE A 143 -4.42 -12.29 3.07
CA PHE A 143 -4.32 -12.26 1.61
C PHE A 143 -5.40 -13.16 1.01
N GLY A 144 -6.11 -12.66 -0.01
CA GLY A 144 -7.10 -13.43 -0.74
C GLY A 144 -6.51 -14.45 -1.72
N LYS A 145 -7.25 -14.70 -2.81
CA LYS A 145 -6.93 -15.76 -3.78
C LYS A 145 -5.94 -15.35 -4.87
N GLY A 146 -5.66 -14.06 -5.01
CA GLY A 146 -4.73 -13.55 -6.00
C GLY A 146 -3.28 -13.92 -5.68
N ARG A 147 -2.41 -13.84 -6.69
CA ARG A 147 -0.99 -14.08 -6.51
C ARG A 147 -0.38 -12.98 -5.64
N VAL A 148 0.43 -13.35 -4.66
CA VAL A 148 1.29 -12.42 -3.91
C VAL A 148 2.73 -12.61 -4.40
N SER A 149 3.37 -11.54 -4.84
CA SER A 149 4.73 -11.60 -5.40
C SER A 149 5.65 -10.63 -4.68
N PHE A 150 6.70 -11.16 -4.06
CA PHE A 150 7.84 -10.44 -3.46
C PHE A 150 9.11 -10.59 -4.28
N LYS A 151 9.01 -11.12 -5.50
CA LYS A 151 10.13 -11.31 -6.41
C LYS A 151 10.99 -10.04 -6.52
N ASP A 152 12.30 -10.21 -6.36
CA ASP A 152 13.30 -9.14 -6.44
C ASP A 152 13.06 -7.96 -5.45
N SER A 153 12.20 -8.13 -4.44
CA SER A 153 12.06 -7.18 -3.35
C SER A 153 13.14 -7.38 -2.29
N GLU A 154 13.48 -6.31 -1.58
CA GLU A 154 14.51 -6.35 -0.55
C GLU A 154 14.09 -5.63 0.73
N VAL A 155 14.56 -6.19 1.86
CA VAL A 155 14.65 -5.49 3.14
C VAL A 155 16.15 -5.39 3.46
N VAL A 156 16.69 -4.18 3.41
CA VAL A 156 18.13 -3.92 3.61
C VAL A 156 18.36 -3.61 5.08
N ASN A 157 19.24 -4.37 5.75
CA ASN A 157 19.59 -4.17 7.17
C ASN A 157 18.37 -4.09 8.10
N GLY A 158 17.37 -4.92 7.84
CA GLY A 158 16.12 -4.93 8.59
C GLY A 158 15.54 -6.33 8.70
N ASP A 159 14.39 -6.44 9.35
CA ASP A 159 13.69 -7.69 9.59
C ASP A 159 12.31 -7.66 8.92
N ILE A 160 11.77 -8.84 8.63
CA ILE A 160 10.40 -9.01 8.14
C ILE A 160 9.64 -10.02 9.00
N SER A 161 8.40 -9.69 9.36
CA SER A 161 7.55 -10.52 10.21
C SER A 161 6.24 -10.87 9.50
N PHE A 162 5.88 -12.16 9.53
CA PHE A 162 4.63 -12.71 8.98
C PHE A 162 3.84 -13.47 10.06
N ARG A 163 3.85 -13.01 11.31
CA ARG A 163 3.21 -13.74 12.41
C ARG A 163 1.69 -13.76 12.22
N ALA A 164 1.10 -14.96 12.31
CA ALA A 164 -0.33 -15.17 12.15
C ALA A 164 -0.93 -14.58 10.86
N VAL A 165 -0.13 -14.54 9.78
CA VAL A 165 -0.61 -14.18 8.45
C VAL A 165 -1.47 -15.31 7.89
N VAL A 166 -2.58 -14.92 7.26
CA VAL A 166 -3.42 -15.83 6.49
C VAL A 166 -3.16 -15.60 5.01
N PHE A 167 -2.49 -16.56 4.36
CA PHE A 167 -2.41 -16.60 2.90
C PHE A 167 -3.58 -17.41 2.34
N GLY A 168 -4.28 -16.85 1.37
CA GLY A 168 -5.35 -17.55 0.65
C GLY A 168 -4.82 -18.58 -0.34
N GLU A 169 -5.67 -18.95 -1.31
CA GLU A 169 -5.36 -20.00 -2.30
C GLU A 169 -4.35 -19.54 -3.37
N GLY A 170 -4.00 -18.26 -3.39
CA GLY A 170 -3.07 -17.67 -4.34
C GLY A 170 -1.64 -18.14 -4.12
N LYS A 171 -0.84 -18.16 -5.19
CA LYS A 171 0.60 -18.44 -5.08
C LYS A 171 1.29 -17.27 -4.40
N VAL A 172 2.15 -17.60 -3.43
CA VAL A 172 3.07 -16.67 -2.78
C VAL A 172 4.48 -17.02 -3.24
N GLY A 173 5.27 -16.03 -3.68
CA GLY A 173 6.69 -16.23 -3.99
C GLY A 173 7.34 -15.01 -4.60
#